data_AF-A0A0G1XEX0-F1
#
_entry.id   AF-A0A0G1XEX0-F1
#
_cell.length_a   1.000
_cell.length_b   1.000
_cell.length_c   1.000
_cell.angle_alpha   90.00
_cell.angle_beta   90.00
_cell.angle_gamma   90.00
#
_symmetry.space_group_name_H-M   'P 1'
#
loop_
_entity.id
_entity.type
_entity.pdbx_description
1 polymer ?
#
loop_
_entity_poly.entity_id
_entity_poly.type
_entity_poly.pdbx_seq_one_letter_code
_entity_poly.pdbx_strand_id
1 'polypeptide(L)'
;MQFILLTNYLPKLREGDVLVVTSKILGIHEGRCVKIEKDTLQERRKLIMQEADWYIPPEKIADLDWHLTIKDLTLIADAGIDRSNGKGYYILWPKNPEKLTKEIWEFLRRRHKIKKLGIIVIDSHLVPLRAGTLGISTAFYGFEPLKDYRGRPDIFGRKLKYTRVNIVDALAAMSSLLMGEGNEKTPLLLVRSLRFIQFTGKNTTAKLIVSAELLGSKLTTIFGISTSVGIYALPLTFVINDIVSEVVGKDRARNFVRTGLVVLVILFFFVFLARILPPASFYQNNEAYRLVFGNSMRVIAGSLTAFAISEFTDVYIFNKIRQMWGKRFLWLRSNLSNFVGQFIDTAVFIFIAFYMASPTSTFARMWALIIPYWLLKIFFSVAETPLTYLGVRWLRGKVDVDPVRQNQLGNQSDKSNTSFS
;
A
#
# COMPACT_ATOMS: atom_id res chain seq x y z
N MET A 1 24.75 19.86 -21.18
CA MET A 1 25.03 20.23 -19.78
C MET A 1 23.84 19.75 -18.94
N GLN A 2 24.02 18.75 -18.06
CA GLN A 2 22.92 18.11 -17.34
C GLN A 2 22.36 19.07 -16.25
N PHE A 3 21.03 19.16 -16.11
CA PHE A 3 20.32 19.97 -15.10
C PHE A 3 20.75 21.45 -14.98
N ILE A 4 20.64 22.22 -16.06
CA ILE A 4 21.09 23.63 -16.14
C ILE A 4 20.45 24.53 -15.06
N LEU A 5 19.13 24.45 -14.88
CA LEU A 5 18.42 25.27 -13.88
C LEU A 5 18.93 25.02 -12.46
N LEU A 6 19.08 23.74 -12.08
CA LEU A 6 19.60 23.37 -10.77
C LEU A 6 21.05 23.82 -10.60
N THR A 7 21.83 23.79 -11.66
CA THR A 7 23.25 24.17 -11.64
C THR A 7 23.44 25.68 -11.44
N ASN A 8 22.61 26.49 -12.07
CA ASN A 8 22.78 27.95 -12.12
C ASN A 8 22.09 28.67 -10.96
N TYR A 9 20.97 28.13 -10.45
CA TYR A 9 20.12 28.83 -9.48
C TYR A 9 20.15 28.24 -8.07
N LEU A 10 20.69 27.03 -7.86
CA LEU A 10 20.83 26.51 -6.50
C LEU A 10 22.02 27.14 -5.77
N PRO A 11 21.83 27.58 -4.51
CA PRO A 11 22.96 27.93 -3.66
C PRO A 11 23.78 26.69 -3.31
N LYS A 12 24.96 26.88 -2.71
CA LYS A 12 25.77 25.76 -2.22
C LYS A 12 24.96 24.90 -1.22
N LEU A 13 24.71 23.65 -1.60
CA LEU A 13 24.01 22.67 -0.77
C LEU A 13 24.86 22.25 0.42
N ARG A 14 24.19 22.01 1.55
CA ARG A 14 24.79 21.58 2.82
C ARG A 14 24.35 20.16 3.14
N GLU A 15 25.11 19.50 4.02
CA GLU A 15 24.72 18.20 4.56
C GLU A 15 23.37 18.29 5.27
N GLY A 16 22.44 17.44 4.87
CA GLY A 16 21.10 17.37 5.45
C GLY A 16 20.08 18.34 4.84
N ASP A 17 20.42 18.99 3.74
CA ASP A 17 19.45 19.77 2.97
C ASP A 17 18.43 18.84 2.27
N VAL A 18 17.20 19.32 2.11
CA VAL A 18 16.16 18.71 1.27
C VAL A 18 15.75 19.70 0.21
N LEU A 19 15.98 19.35 -1.05
CA LEU A 19 15.57 20.12 -2.20
C LEU A 19 14.16 19.70 -2.64
N VAL A 20 13.27 20.66 -2.80
CA VAL A 20 11.94 20.46 -3.37
C VAL A 20 11.88 21.12 -4.74
N VAL A 21 11.37 20.38 -5.72
CA VAL A 21 11.33 20.78 -7.13
C VAL A 21 9.93 20.54 -7.69
N THR A 22 9.37 21.49 -8.44
CA THR A 22 8.08 21.26 -9.11
C THR A 22 8.22 20.25 -10.25
N SER A 23 7.22 19.38 -10.43
CA SER A 23 7.10 18.44 -11.56
C SER A 23 7.21 19.16 -12.91
N LYS A 24 6.64 20.36 -13.03
CA LYS A 24 6.55 21.16 -14.26
C LYS A 24 7.90 21.43 -14.90
N ILE A 25 8.87 21.97 -14.15
CA ILE A 25 10.20 22.27 -14.70
C ILE A 25 10.98 21.00 -15.09
N LEU A 26 10.66 19.87 -14.45
CA LEU A 26 11.25 18.57 -14.78
C LEU A 26 10.62 17.98 -16.05
N GLY A 27 9.30 18.12 -16.24
CA GLY A 27 8.62 17.79 -17.49
C GLY A 27 9.19 18.61 -18.66
N ILE A 28 9.35 19.93 -18.47
CA ILE A 28 9.99 20.81 -19.46
C ILE A 28 11.43 20.36 -19.75
N HIS A 29 12.20 20.00 -18.71
CA HIS A 29 13.57 19.51 -18.87
C HIS A 29 13.66 18.24 -19.74
N GLU A 30 12.70 17.32 -19.61
CA GLU A 30 12.59 16.11 -20.43
C GLU A 30 11.91 16.34 -21.79
N GLY A 31 11.54 17.59 -22.12
CA GLY A 31 10.83 17.90 -23.37
C GLY A 31 9.39 17.39 -23.41
N ARG A 32 8.77 17.14 -22.25
CA ARG A 32 7.39 16.66 -22.09
C ARG A 32 6.38 17.79 -22.29
N CYS A 33 6.51 18.51 -23.41
CA CYS A 33 5.70 19.65 -23.79
C CYS A 33 4.94 19.32 -25.09
N VAL A 34 3.61 19.33 -25.04
CA VAL A 34 2.76 19.10 -26.22
C VAL A 34 2.18 20.43 -26.67
N LYS A 35 2.43 20.81 -27.92
CA LYS A 35 1.91 22.08 -28.47
C LYS A 35 0.39 22.03 -28.52
N ILE A 36 -0.25 23.11 -28.08
CA ILE A 36 -1.71 23.26 -28.18
C ILE A 36 -2.02 23.79 -29.58
N GLU A 37 -2.61 22.96 -30.44
CA GLU A 37 -3.06 23.36 -31.77
C GLU A 37 -4.49 23.88 -31.75
N LYS A 38 -5.41 23.19 -31.07
CA LYS A 38 -6.75 23.69 -30.76
C LYS A 38 -7.06 23.46 -29.29
N ASP A 39 -7.42 24.53 -28.59
CA ASP A 39 -7.74 24.47 -27.17
C ASP A 39 -9.18 23.95 -26.95
N THR A 40 -9.39 22.66 -27.26
CA THR A 40 -10.68 21.99 -27.12
C THR A 40 -10.63 20.94 -26.01
N LEU A 41 -11.76 20.77 -25.32
CA LEU A 41 -11.91 19.75 -24.29
C LEU A 41 -11.65 18.33 -24.85
N GLN A 42 -12.00 18.07 -26.10
CA GLN A 42 -11.77 16.79 -26.77
C GLN A 42 -10.28 16.48 -26.95
N GLU A 43 -9.49 17.43 -27.43
CA GLU A 43 -8.04 17.24 -27.60
C GLU A 43 -7.35 17.03 -26.25
N ARG A 44 -7.74 17.81 -25.23
CA ARG A 44 -7.20 17.65 -23.87
C ARG A 44 -7.59 16.29 -23.28
N ARG A 45 -8.84 15.87 -23.41
CA ARG A 45 -9.35 14.55 -22.97
C ARG A 45 -8.54 13.41 -23.57
N LYS A 46 -8.26 13.47 -24.87
CA LYS A 46 -7.44 12.47 -25.56
C LYS A 46 -6.04 12.35 -24.95
N LEU A 47 -5.41 13.49 -24.66
CA LEU A 47 -4.08 13.52 -24.05
C LEU A 47 -4.10 12.99 -22.60
N ILE A 48 -5.11 13.38 -21.81
CA ILE A 48 -5.30 12.88 -20.44
C ILE A 48 -5.41 11.35 -20.43
N MET A 49 -6.20 10.75 -21.32
CA MET A 49 -6.37 9.30 -21.40
C MET A 49 -5.11 8.55 -21.85
N GLN A 50 -4.26 9.20 -22.64
CA GLN A 50 -2.98 8.63 -23.07
C GLN A 50 -1.96 8.60 -21.93
N GLU A 51 -2.03 9.58 -21.03
CA GLU A 51 -1.07 9.74 -19.96
C GLU A 51 -1.51 9.10 -18.64
N ALA A 52 -2.81 9.08 -18.33
CA ALA A 52 -3.37 8.49 -17.11
C ALA A 52 -3.25 6.95 -17.11
N ASP A 53 -2.95 6.37 -15.94
CA ASP A 53 -3.00 4.91 -15.75
C ASP A 53 -4.45 4.44 -15.60
N TRP A 54 -5.27 5.26 -14.91
CA TRP A 54 -6.71 5.05 -14.77
C TRP A 54 -7.44 6.38 -14.82
N TYR A 55 -8.65 6.38 -15.37
CA TYR A 55 -9.50 7.57 -15.47
C TYR A 55 -10.97 7.17 -15.43
N ILE A 56 -11.82 8.12 -15.04
CA ILE A 56 -13.27 7.96 -15.18
C ILE A 56 -13.65 8.14 -16.66
N PRO A 57 -14.42 7.24 -17.28
CA PRO A 57 -14.84 7.37 -18.66
C PRO A 57 -15.56 8.71 -18.92
N PRO A 58 -15.23 9.45 -20.01
CA PRO A 58 -15.77 10.79 -20.28
C PRO A 58 -17.28 10.87 -20.28
N GLU A 59 -17.95 9.79 -20.69
CA GLU A 59 -19.41 9.73 -20.78
C GLU A 59 -20.05 9.91 -19.39
N LYS A 60 -19.32 9.58 -18.32
CA LYS A 60 -19.79 9.70 -16.93
C LYS A 60 -19.50 11.06 -16.30
N ILE A 61 -18.71 11.91 -16.97
CA ILE A 61 -18.27 13.23 -16.50
C ILE A 61 -18.34 14.25 -17.63
N ALA A 62 -19.33 14.08 -18.53
CA ALA A 62 -19.45 14.87 -19.76
C ALA A 62 -19.50 16.37 -19.48
N ASP A 63 -20.19 16.75 -18.39
CA ASP A 63 -20.41 18.13 -17.93
C ASP A 63 -19.22 18.74 -17.16
N LEU A 64 -18.15 17.98 -16.91
CA LEU A 64 -16.97 18.47 -16.20
C LEU A 64 -15.84 18.84 -17.17
N ASP A 65 -15.28 20.03 -16.92
CA ASP A 65 -14.09 20.56 -17.56
C ASP A 65 -12.79 20.03 -16.95
N TRP A 66 -12.81 18.90 -16.26
CA TRP A 66 -11.62 18.24 -15.68
C TRP A 66 -11.93 16.76 -15.43
N HIS A 67 -10.89 15.93 -15.32
CA HIS A 67 -10.98 14.49 -15.16
C HIS A 67 -10.29 14.06 -13.88
N LEU A 68 -10.98 13.26 -13.07
CA LEU A 68 -10.33 12.57 -11.97
C LEU A 68 -9.59 11.35 -12.52
N THR A 69 -8.29 11.27 -12.25
CA THR A 69 -7.39 10.25 -12.79
C THR A 69 -6.47 9.67 -11.72
N ILE A 70 -5.89 8.51 -12.00
CA ILE A 70 -4.74 7.97 -11.28
C ILE A 70 -3.55 7.98 -12.24
N LYS A 71 -2.45 8.59 -11.79
CA LYS A 71 -1.17 8.60 -12.50
C LYS A 71 -0.04 8.32 -11.51
N ASP A 72 0.80 7.34 -11.80
CA ASP A 72 1.94 6.95 -10.96
C ASP A 72 1.52 6.75 -9.49
N LEU A 73 0.42 6.01 -9.28
CA LEU A 73 -0.23 5.74 -7.99
C LEU A 73 -0.75 6.98 -7.24
N THR A 74 -0.79 8.13 -7.89
CA THR A 74 -1.30 9.38 -7.34
C THR A 74 -2.69 9.68 -7.90
N LEU A 75 -3.66 9.92 -7.02
CA LEU A 75 -4.98 10.43 -7.42
C LEU A 75 -4.83 11.92 -7.75
N ILE A 76 -5.00 12.28 -9.02
CA ILE A 76 -4.72 13.62 -9.53
C ILE A 76 -5.74 14.03 -10.60
N ALA A 77 -5.93 15.33 -10.77
CA ALA A 77 -6.74 15.86 -11.86
C ALA A 77 -5.95 15.80 -13.19
N ASP A 78 -6.65 15.50 -14.29
CA ASP A 78 -6.15 15.58 -15.66
C ASP A 78 -4.78 14.89 -15.89
N ALA A 79 -4.50 13.79 -15.19
CA ALA A 79 -3.21 13.08 -15.21
C ALA A 79 -1.99 13.95 -14.84
N GLY A 80 -2.19 15.05 -14.11
CA GLY A 80 -1.15 16.04 -13.81
C GLY A 80 -0.75 16.89 -15.02
N ILE A 81 -1.55 16.87 -16.10
CA ILE A 81 -1.33 17.70 -17.27
C ILE A 81 -1.69 19.14 -16.92
N ASP A 82 -0.71 20.03 -17.08
CA ASP A 82 -0.88 21.44 -16.78
C ASP A 82 -0.75 22.30 -18.03
N ARG A 83 -1.69 23.22 -18.21
CA ARG A 83 -1.67 24.27 -19.24
C ARG A 83 -1.02 25.55 -18.72
N SER A 84 -1.24 25.86 -17.44
CA SER A 84 -0.81 27.08 -16.78
C SER A 84 0.71 27.17 -16.79
N ASN A 85 1.23 28.36 -17.06
CA ASN A 85 2.67 28.60 -17.21
C ASN A 85 3.34 27.79 -18.37
N GLY A 86 2.56 27.22 -19.30
CA GLY A 86 3.05 26.43 -20.44
C GLY A 86 3.22 27.22 -21.75
N LYS A 87 2.81 28.49 -21.82
CA LYS A 87 2.94 29.38 -23.00
C LYS A 87 2.49 28.72 -24.33
N GLY A 88 1.27 28.17 -24.35
CA GLY A 88 0.70 27.48 -25.53
C GLY A 88 1.09 26.00 -25.65
N TYR A 89 1.63 25.41 -24.59
CA TYR A 89 1.91 23.98 -24.48
C TYR A 89 1.19 23.39 -23.27
N TYR A 90 0.77 22.13 -23.40
CA TYR A 90 0.50 21.25 -22.26
C TYR A 90 1.83 20.72 -21.74
N ILE A 91 2.04 20.84 -20.43
CA ILE A 91 3.21 20.29 -19.74
C ILE A 91 2.77 18.99 -19.06
N LEU A 92 3.40 17.89 -19.44
CA LEU A 92 3.13 16.58 -18.87
C LEU A 92 4.13 16.31 -17.74
N TRP A 93 3.78 15.39 -16.85
CA TRP A 93 4.73 14.89 -15.86
C TRP A 93 5.98 14.26 -16.51
N PRO A 94 7.11 14.25 -15.78
CA PRO A 94 8.28 13.49 -16.16
C PRO A 94 7.93 12.03 -16.46
N LYS A 95 8.60 11.41 -17.42
CA LYS A 95 8.28 10.05 -17.87
C LYS A 95 8.52 9.00 -16.78
N ASN A 96 9.54 9.21 -15.96
CA ASN A 96 9.81 8.37 -14.79
C ASN A 96 10.31 9.27 -13.65
N PRO A 97 9.38 9.85 -12.86
CA PRO A 97 9.71 10.81 -11.81
C PRO A 97 10.71 10.25 -10.78
N GLU A 98 10.59 8.97 -10.40
CA GLU A 98 11.52 8.33 -9.45
C GLU A 98 12.95 8.27 -9.99
N LYS A 99 13.11 7.80 -11.23
CA LYS A 99 14.43 7.66 -11.87
C LYS A 99 15.08 9.04 -12.02
N LEU A 100 14.34 10.02 -12.53
CA LEU A 100 14.83 11.38 -12.69
C LEU A 100 15.24 12.00 -11.35
N THR A 101 14.44 11.80 -10.30
CA THR A 101 14.74 12.27 -8.94
C THR A 101 16.05 11.68 -8.41
N LYS A 102 16.28 10.39 -8.64
CA LYS A 102 17.53 9.72 -8.28
C LYS A 102 18.72 10.29 -9.06
N GLU A 103 18.58 10.53 -10.37
CA GLU A 103 19.63 11.12 -11.21
C GLU A 103 20.01 12.53 -10.74
N ILE A 104 19.02 13.37 -10.41
CA ILE A 104 19.25 14.69 -9.82
C ILE A 104 20.00 14.55 -8.49
N TRP A 105 19.59 13.59 -7.64
CA TRP A 105 20.23 13.34 -6.35
C TRP A 105 21.70 12.93 -6.49
N GLU A 106 22.02 12.04 -7.42
CA GLU A 106 23.40 11.64 -7.71
C GLU A 106 24.23 12.82 -8.24
N PHE A 107 23.67 13.59 -9.17
CA PHE A 107 24.31 14.75 -9.76
C PHE A 107 24.66 15.81 -8.70
N LEU A 108 23.68 16.22 -7.89
CA LEU A 108 23.86 17.26 -6.87
C LEU A 108 24.81 16.82 -5.75
N ARG A 109 24.76 15.56 -5.33
CA ARG A 109 25.71 15.02 -4.34
C ARG A 109 27.15 15.07 -4.85
N ARG A 110 27.40 14.67 -6.10
CA ARG A 110 28.75 14.74 -6.71
C ARG A 110 29.22 16.18 -6.83
N ARG A 111 28.37 17.06 -7.35
CA ARG A 111 28.69 18.48 -7.57
C ARG A 111 29.03 19.22 -6.28
N HIS A 112 28.23 19.03 -5.23
CA HIS A 112 28.38 19.73 -3.96
C HIS A 112 29.25 18.98 -2.94
N LYS A 113 29.73 17.77 -3.28
CA LYS A 113 30.54 16.89 -2.43
C LYS A 113 29.87 16.57 -1.09
N ILE A 114 28.57 16.26 -1.13
CA ILE A 114 27.76 15.94 0.06
C ILE A 114 27.23 14.50 0.05
N LYS A 115 26.98 13.95 1.24
CA LYS A 115 26.49 12.59 1.45
C LYS A 115 24.99 12.54 1.77
N LYS A 116 24.49 13.48 2.58
CA LYS A 116 23.09 13.56 3.00
C LYS A 116 22.39 14.66 2.22
N LEU A 117 21.52 14.24 1.31
CA LEU A 117 20.66 15.11 0.51
C LEU A 117 19.32 14.40 0.34
N GLY A 118 18.24 15.15 0.46
CA GLY A 118 16.90 14.69 0.09
C GLY A 118 16.43 15.45 -1.14
N ILE A 119 15.66 14.79 -1.99
CA ILE A 119 14.94 15.44 -3.09
C ILE A 119 13.48 15.04 -3.03
N ILE A 120 12.59 16.01 -3.21
CA ILE A 120 11.15 15.80 -3.38
C ILE A 120 10.73 16.49 -4.66
N VAL A 121 10.04 15.76 -5.53
CA VAL A 121 9.33 16.31 -6.68
C VAL A 121 7.86 16.45 -6.30
N ILE A 122 7.30 17.64 -6.50
CA ILE A 122 5.94 17.95 -6.09
C ILE A 122 5.10 18.41 -7.28
N ASP A 123 3.80 18.22 -7.16
CA ASP A 123 2.81 18.85 -8.02
C ASP A 123 1.61 19.32 -7.20
N SER A 124 0.75 20.13 -7.80
CA SER A 124 -0.43 20.66 -7.14
C SER A 124 -1.60 19.70 -7.26
N HIS A 125 -2.29 19.42 -6.15
CA HIS A 125 -3.47 18.56 -6.15
C HIS A 125 -4.60 19.12 -5.29
N LEU A 126 -5.76 18.48 -5.41
CA LEU A 126 -6.95 18.74 -4.61
C LEU A 126 -7.15 17.62 -3.59
N VAL A 127 -7.37 18.01 -2.34
CA VAL A 127 -7.77 17.05 -1.30
C VAL A 127 -9.30 16.92 -1.31
N PRO A 128 -9.85 15.71 -1.48
CA PRO A 128 -11.30 15.51 -1.42
C PRO A 128 -11.92 16.15 -0.17
N LEU A 129 -13.06 16.82 -0.34
CA LEU A 129 -13.81 17.50 0.73
C LEU A 129 -13.11 18.73 1.34
N ARG A 130 -12.04 19.24 0.74
CA ARG A 130 -11.36 20.47 1.15
C ARG A 130 -11.24 21.41 -0.04
N ALA A 131 -11.53 22.69 0.18
CA ALA A 131 -11.34 23.73 -0.83
C ALA A 131 -9.88 24.19 -0.87
N GLY A 132 -9.40 24.52 -2.07
CA GLY A 132 -8.02 24.97 -2.32
C GLY A 132 -7.09 23.84 -2.78
N THR A 133 -6.01 24.23 -3.45
CA THR A 133 -4.94 23.34 -3.91
C THR A 133 -3.86 23.19 -2.83
N LEU A 134 -3.21 22.02 -2.80
CA LEU A 134 -2.07 21.71 -1.94
C LEU A 134 -1.04 20.91 -2.73
N GLY A 135 0.24 21.10 -2.40
CA GLY A 135 1.32 20.27 -2.94
C GLY A 135 1.22 18.81 -2.49
N ILE A 136 1.38 17.88 -3.43
CA ILE A 136 1.55 16.45 -3.21
C ILE A 136 2.89 16.00 -3.80
N SER A 137 3.54 15.00 -3.22
CA SER A 137 4.75 14.43 -3.81
C SER A 137 4.44 13.46 -4.94
N THR A 138 5.13 13.62 -6.07
CA THR A 138 5.08 12.69 -7.21
C THR A 138 6.29 11.77 -7.25
N ALA A 139 7.41 12.20 -6.65
CA ALA A 139 8.58 11.37 -6.39
C ALA A 139 9.40 11.95 -5.25
N PHE A 140 10.23 11.11 -4.62
CA PHE A 140 11.24 11.57 -3.67
C PHE A 140 12.41 10.60 -3.63
N TYR A 141 13.57 11.06 -3.14
CA TYR A 141 14.74 10.21 -2.96
C TYR A 141 15.67 10.75 -1.88
N GLY A 142 16.46 9.86 -1.27
CA GLY A 142 17.56 10.24 -0.39
C GLY A 142 17.25 10.21 1.11
N PHE A 143 16.02 9.90 1.52
CA PHE A 143 15.61 9.85 2.92
C PHE A 143 14.41 8.94 3.20
N GLU A 144 14.18 8.65 4.49
CA GLU A 144 13.02 7.89 4.95
C GLU A 144 11.74 8.74 4.91
N PRO A 145 10.67 8.29 4.22
CA PRO A 145 9.47 9.10 3.99
C PRO A 145 8.58 9.26 5.22
N LEU A 146 8.67 8.33 6.17
CA LEU A 146 7.81 8.27 7.33
C LEU A 146 8.61 8.46 8.62
N LYS A 147 8.13 9.35 9.49
CA LYS A 147 8.57 9.39 10.89
C LYS A 147 7.69 8.46 11.71
N ASP A 148 8.25 7.33 12.12
CA ASP A 148 7.53 6.32 12.89
C ASP A 148 7.55 6.64 14.39
N TYR A 149 6.39 6.91 14.98
CA TYR A 149 6.24 7.13 16.41
C TYR A 149 5.71 5.89 17.14
N ARG A 150 5.39 4.80 16.43
CA ARG A 150 4.82 3.61 17.04
C ARG A 150 5.80 3.02 18.06
N GLY A 151 5.28 2.66 19.23
CA GLY A 151 6.05 2.18 20.37
C GLY A 151 6.69 3.27 21.24
N ARG A 152 6.77 4.52 20.76
CA ARG A 152 7.27 5.65 21.55
C ARG A 152 6.21 6.15 22.53
N PRO A 153 6.57 6.57 23.75
CA PRO A 153 5.63 7.19 24.67
C PRO A 153 5.18 8.56 24.16
N ASP A 154 3.94 8.93 24.44
CA ASP A 154 3.50 10.31 24.44
C ASP A 154 3.99 11.04 25.69
N ILE A 155 3.58 12.30 25.86
CA ILE A 155 3.97 13.15 27.00
C ILE A 155 3.48 12.61 28.36
N PHE A 156 2.59 11.63 28.38
CA PHE A 156 2.08 10.97 29.60
C PHE A 156 2.55 9.50 29.71
N GLY A 157 3.54 9.09 28.92
CA GLY A 157 4.09 7.74 28.96
C GLY A 157 3.28 6.68 28.21
N ARG A 158 2.15 7.04 27.60
CA ARG A 158 1.33 6.08 26.82
C ARG A 158 2.00 5.82 25.48
N LYS A 159 2.26 4.54 25.18
CA LYS A 159 2.86 4.15 23.90
C LYS A 159 1.91 4.42 22.73
N LEU A 160 2.38 5.19 21.75
CA LEU A 160 1.69 5.46 20.50
C LEU A 160 1.61 4.17 19.68
N LYS A 161 0.41 3.82 19.18
CA LYS A 161 0.18 2.53 18.48
C LYS A 161 0.22 2.64 16.95
N TYR A 162 -0.27 3.76 16.40
CA TYR A 162 -0.50 3.90 14.96
C TYR A 162 0.29 5.05 14.32
N THR A 163 0.73 6.01 15.14
CA THR A 163 1.21 7.30 14.67
C THR A 163 2.46 7.16 13.80
N ARG A 164 2.31 7.48 12.52
CA ARG A 164 3.38 7.70 11.56
C ARG A 164 3.10 9.03 10.88
N VAL A 165 4.12 9.87 10.76
CA VAL A 165 3.99 11.16 10.06
C VAL A 165 4.57 10.99 8.67
N ASN A 166 3.78 11.33 7.65
CA ASN A 166 4.23 11.43 6.27
C ASN A 166 5.03 12.72 6.09
N ILE A 167 6.35 12.61 6.12
CA ILE A 167 7.26 13.76 6.04
C ILE A 167 7.23 14.34 4.62
N VAL A 168 7.15 13.47 3.61
CA VAL A 168 7.27 13.87 2.20
C VAL A 168 6.13 14.78 1.80
N ASP A 169 4.88 14.34 2.01
CA ASP A 169 3.71 15.16 1.63
C ASP A 169 3.49 16.35 2.56
N ALA A 170 3.91 16.27 3.84
CA ALA A 170 3.90 17.44 4.71
C ALA A 170 4.85 18.54 4.21
N LEU A 171 6.05 18.15 3.75
CA LEU A 171 6.98 19.10 3.12
C LEU A 171 6.48 19.55 1.75
N ALA A 172 5.81 18.69 0.98
CA ALA A 172 5.24 19.06 -0.31
C ALA A 172 4.15 20.14 -0.17
N ALA A 173 3.22 19.95 0.76
CA ALA A 173 2.16 20.92 1.05
C ALA A 173 2.72 22.27 1.51
N MET A 174 3.68 22.26 2.45
CA MET A 174 4.37 23.48 2.89
C MET A 174 5.13 24.15 1.75
N SER A 175 5.76 23.36 0.87
CA SER A 175 6.57 23.90 -0.22
C SER A 175 5.69 24.54 -1.29
N SER A 176 4.58 23.92 -1.69
CA SER A 176 3.62 24.52 -2.64
C SER A 176 3.09 25.87 -2.13
N LEU A 177 2.78 25.99 -0.84
CA LEU A 177 2.38 27.27 -0.23
C LEU A 177 3.43 28.38 -0.41
N LEU A 178 4.72 28.05 -0.28
CA LEU A 178 5.82 29.01 -0.39
C LEU A 178 6.28 29.25 -1.83
N MET A 179 6.15 28.25 -2.71
CA MET A 179 6.47 28.34 -4.12
C MET A 179 5.43 29.16 -4.90
N GLY A 180 4.17 29.15 -4.43
CA GLY A 180 3.04 29.74 -5.11
C GLY A 180 2.50 28.87 -6.25
N GLU A 181 1.26 29.17 -6.67
CA GLU A 181 0.55 28.46 -7.74
C GLU A 181 0.43 29.31 -9.03
N GLY A 182 0.84 30.57 -8.97
CA GLY A 182 0.65 31.57 -10.02
C GLY A 182 1.94 31.88 -10.78
N ASN A 183 2.34 33.15 -10.75
CA ASN A 183 3.46 33.70 -11.52
C ASN A 183 4.68 34.06 -10.66
N GLU A 184 4.77 33.52 -9.44
CA GLU A 184 5.83 33.79 -8.47
C GLU A 184 7.21 33.32 -8.94
N LYS A 185 7.25 32.43 -9.95
CA LYS A 185 8.48 31.92 -10.58
C LYS A 185 9.46 31.31 -9.56
N THR A 186 8.92 30.61 -8.56
CA THR A 186 9.71 29.96 -7.50
C THR A 186 9.57 28.43 -7.58
N PRO A 187 10.10 27.75 -8.62
CA PRO A 187 9.90 26.31 -8.81
C PRO A 187 10.85 25.42 -7.99
N LEU A 188 11.72 26.04 -7.19
CA LEU A 188 12.73 25.38 -6.36
C LEU A 188 12.64 25.91 -4.93
N LEU A 189 12.64 25.01 -3.96
CA LEU A 189 12.64 25.37 -2.55
C LEU A 189 13.64 24.50 -1.80
N LEU A 190 14.47 25.12 -0.98
CA LEU A 190 15.50 24.43 -0.21
C LEU A 190 15.14 24.44 1.27
N VAL A 191 14.84 23.26 1.81
CA VAL A 191 14.53 23.09 3.24
C VAL A 191 15.79 22.69 3.99
N ARG A 192 16.09 23.41 5.08
CA ARG A 192 17.30 23.19 5.91
C ARG A 192 16.95 22.90 7.35
N SER A 193 17.91 22.34 8.08
CA SER A 193 17.81 22.10 9.54
C SER A 193 16.75 21.09 9.96
N LEU A 194 16.40 20.14 9.08
CA LEU A 194 15.45 19.07 9.38
C LEU A 194 16.12 17.93 10.18
N ARG A 195 16.34 18.16 11.48
CA ARG A 195 17.08 17.23 12.37
C ARG A 195 16.42 15.86 12.54
N PHE A 196 15.14 15.73 12.24
CA PHE A 196 14.38 14.49 12.39
C PHE A 196 14.38 13.59 11.15
N ILE A 197 14.98 14.02 10.04
CA ILE A 197 15.08 13.24 8.81
C ILE A 197 16.20 12.21 8.90
N GLN A 198 15.89 10.98 8.51
CA GLN A 198 16.86 9.90 8.36
C GLN A 198 17.23 9.77 6.88
N PHE A 199 18.43 10.22 6.51
CA PHE A 199 18.93 10.12 5.14
C PHE A 199 19.36 8.70 4.79
N THR A 200 19.08 8.28 3.57
CA THR A 200 19.41 6.93 3.07
C THR A 200 19.65 6.96 1.57
N GLY A 201 20.58 6.13 1.09
CA GLY A 201 20.80 5.94 -0.36
C GLY A 201 19.94 4.83 -0.97
N LYS A 202 19.00 4.25 -0.21
CA LYS A 202 18.08 3.21 -0.69
C LYS A 202 16.82 3.85 -1.26
N ASN A 203 16.21 3.21 -2.28
CA ASN A 203 14.86 3.57 -2.69
C ASN A 203 13.87 3.15 -1.58
N THR A 204 13.11 4.11 -1.07
CA THR A 204 12.14 3.96 0.02
C THR A 204 10.72 4.30 -0.41
N THR A 205 10.44 4.52 -1.70
CA THR A 205 9.12 4.94 -2.21
C THR A 205 8.00 3.98 -1.83
N ALA A 206 8.27 2.67 -1.88
CA ALA A 206 7.32 1.64 -1.48
C ALA A 206 6.81 1.77 -0.03
N LYS A 207 7.54 2.46 0.86
CA LYS A 207 7.11 2.70 2.25
C LYS A 207 6.01 3.76 2.36
N LEU A 208 5.85 4.62 1.35
CA LEU A 208 4.84 5.68 1.28
C LEU A 208 3.52 5.17 0.69
N ILE A 209 3.57 4.13 -0.13
CA ILE A 209 2.41 3.55 -0.82
C ILE A 209 1.59 2.69 0.15
N VAL A 210 0.29 2.96 0.23
CA VAL A 210 -0.68 2.10 0.91
C VAL A 210 -1.37 1.23 -0.14
N SER A 211 -1.05 -0.06 -0.16
CA SER A 211 -1.76 -1.02 -1.00
C SER A 211 -3.15 -1.30 -0.40
N ALA A 212 -4.20 -0.74 -0.99
CA ALA A 212 -5.57 -1.14 -0.70
C ALA A 212 -5.93 -2.40 -1.49
N GLU A 213 -6.45 -3.43 -0.82
CA GLU A 213 -6.95 -4.66 -1.47
C GLU A 213 -8.23 -4.35 -2.26
N LEU A 214 -8.08 -4.02 -3.54
CA LEU A 214 -9.19 -3.83 -4.50
C LEU A 214 -9.33 -5.00 -5.50
N LEU A 215 -8.44 -5.99 -5.44
CA LEU A 215 -8.32 -7.07 -6.44
C LEU A 215 -9.34 -8.21 -6.26
N GLY A 216 -10.00 -8.30 -5.10
CA GLY A 216 -10.82 -9.44 -4.72
C GLY A 216 -12.09 -9.63 -5.56
N SER A 217 -12.60 -8.57 -6.20
CA SER A 217 -13.86 -8.59 -6.94
C SER A 217 -13.74 -9.11 -8.39
N LYS A 218 -12.52 -9.14 -8.95
CA LYS A 218 -12.28 -9.65 -10.30
C LYS A 218 -12.04 -11.16 -10.24
N LEU A 219 -12.79 -11.91 -11.05
CA LEU A 219 -12.59 -13.35 -11.24
C LEU A 219 -11.68 -13.60 -12.45
N THR A 220 -10.85 -14.63 -12.37
CA THR A 220 -9.97 -15.15 -13.41
C THR A 220 -10.05 -16.68 -13.44
N THR A 221 -9.51 -17.32 -14.47
CA THR A 221 -9.46 -18.78 -14.57
C THR A 221 -8.02 -19.24 -14.57
N ILE A 222 -7.66 -20.13 -13.64
CA ILE A 222 -6.31 -20.72 -13.53
C ILE A 222 -6.48 -22.24 -13.65
N PHE A 223 -5.81 -22.87 -14.62
CA PHE A 223 -5.90 -24.32 -14.87
C PHE A 223 -7.35 -24.85 -14.97
N GLY A 224 -8.26 -24.08 -15.55
CA GLY A 224 -9.69 -24.43 -15.66
C GLY A 224 -10.54 -24.15 -14.41
N ILE A 225 -9.94 -23.63 -13.33
CA ILE A 225 -10.62 -23.29 -12.08
C ILE A 225 -10.87 -21.78 -12.02
N SER A 226 -12.14 -21.37 -11.87
CA SER A 226 -12.50 -19.98 -11.64
C SER A 226 -12.11 -19.55 -10.21
N THR A 227 -11.31 -18.50 -10.11
CA THR A 227 -10.75 -17.98 -8.85
C THR A 227 -10.74 -16.46 -8.83
N SER A 228 -10.62 -15.84 -7.66
CA SER A 228 -10.44 -14.39 -7.53
C SER A 228 -9.02 -14.00 -7.90
N VAL A 229 -8.82 -12.85 -8.56
CA VAL A 229 -7.50 -12.26 -8.80
C VAL A 229 -6.77 -11.97 -7.47
N GLY A 230 -7.50 -11.81 -6.36
CA GLY A 230 -6.92 -11.72 -5.03
C GLY A 230 -6.07 -12.94 -4.63
N ILE A 231 -6.26 -14.11 -5.27
CA ILE A 231 -5.48 -15.32 -4.97
C ILE A 231 -3.98 -15.13 -5.24
N TYR A 232 -3.60 -14.26 -6.18
CA TYR A 232 -2.19 -13.98 -6.48
C TYR A 232 -1.48 -13.21 -5.36
N ALA A 233 -2.23 -12.49 -4.53
CA ALA A 233 -1.67 -11.82 -3.35
C ALA A 233 -1.35 -12.81 -2.22
N LEU A 234 -2.04 -13.96 -2.16
CA LEU A 234 -1.94 -14.90 -1.03
C LEU A 234 -0.51 -15.41 -0.81
N PRO A 235 0.22 -15.96 -1.81
CA PRO A 235 1.59 -16.46 -1.58
C PRO A 235 2.52 -15.35 -1.09
N LEU A 236 2.38 -14.12 -1.61
CA LEU A 236 3.19 -13.01 -1.16
C LEU A 236 2.89 -12.63 0.29
N THR A 237 1.61 -12.57 0.66
CA THR A 237 1.19 -12.22 2.03
C THR A 237 1.59 -13.28 3.04
N PHE A 238 1.50 -14.56 2.70
CA PHE A 238 1.89 -15.67 3.59
C PHE A 238 3.40 -15.72 3.80
N VAL A 239 4.21 -15.59 2.75
CA VAL A 239 5.68 -15.44 2.87
C VAL A 239 6.04 -14.29 3.80
N ILE A 240 5.44 -13.12 3.62
CA ILE A 240 5.68 -11.95 4.49
C ILE A 240 5.28 -12.27 5.93
N ASN A 241 4.10 -12.86 6.14
CA ASN A 241 3.59 -13.18 7.47
C ASN A 241 4.47 -14.22 8.19
N ASP A 242 4.94 -15.24 7.49
CA ASP A 242 5.80 -16.29 8.06
C ASP A 242 7.18 -15.75 8.40
N ILE A 243 7.78 -14.95 7.52
CA ILE A 243 9.04 -14.25 7.78
C ILE A 243 8.89 -13.35 9.02
N VAL A 244 7.81 -12.56 9.10
CA VAL A 244 7.54 -11.69 10.25
C VAL A 244 7.31 -12.49 11.52
N SER A 245 6.56 -13.58 11.46
CA SER A 245 6.29 -14.47 12.59
C SER A 245 7.55 -15.10 13.16
N GLU A 246 8.45 -15.54 12.29
CA GLU A 246 9.71 -16.18 12.68
C GLU A 246 10.74 -15.18 13.21
N VAL A 247 10.83 -13.98 12.61
CA VAL A 247 11.82 -12.96 13.01
C VAL A 247 11.39 -12.18 14.26
N VAL A 248 10.09 -11.89 14.39
CA VAL A 248 9.56 -10.94 15.39
C VAL A 248 8.79 -11.65 16.51
N GLY A 249 8.41 -12.92 16.30
CA GLY A 249 7.68 -13.75 17.26
C GLY A 249 6.16 -13.72 17.08
N LYS A 250 5.51 -14.85 17.39
CA LYS A 250 4.09 -15.12 17.15
C LYS A 250 3.12 -14.05 17.69
N ASP A 251 3.42 -13.41 18.82
CA ASP A 251 2.52 -12.42 19.42
C ASP A 251 2.46 -11.09 18.65
N ARG A 252 3.57 -10.66 18.03
CA ARG A 252 3.58 -9.45 17.19
C ARG A 252 2.97 -9.74 15.82
N ALA A 253 3.18 -10.94 15.26
CA ALA A 253 2.47 -11.38 14.05
C ALA A 253 0.94 -11.45 14.27
N ARG A 254 0.50 -11.94 15.44
CA ARG A 254 -0.93 -11.94 15.80
C ARG A 254 -1.53 -10.54 15.86
N ASN A 255 -0.76 -9.54 16.29
CA ASN A 255 -1.20 -8.14 16.26
C ASN A 255 -1.27 -7.57 14.83
N PHE A 256 -0.40 -8.02 13.93
CA PHE A 256 -0.45 -7.66 12.51
C PHE A 256 -1.76 -8.14 11.87
N VAL A 257 -2.09 -9.42 12.07
CA VAL A 257 -3.33 -10.04 11.60
C VAL A 257 -4.56 -9.37 12.21
N ARG A 258 -4.57 -9.13 13.53
CA ARG A 258 -5.67 -8.40 14.21
C ARG A 258 -5.86 -6.97 13.68
N THR A 259 -4.78 -6.29 13.32
CA THR A 259 -4.85 -4.94 12.74
C THR A 259 -5.47 -4.99 11.34
N GLY A 260 -5.09 -5.97 10.52
CA GLY A 260 -5.73 -6.22 9.22
C GLY A 260 -7.23 -6.51 9.36
N LEU A 261 -7.62 -7.33 10.34
CA LEU A 261 -9.01 -7.64 10.62
C LEU A 261 -9.82 -6.39 11.02
N VAL A 262 -9.26 -5.52 11.87
CA VAL A 262 -9.91 -4.24 12.24
C VAL A 262 -10.10 -3.36 11.01
N VAL A 263 -9.11 -3.28 10.13
CA VAL A 263 -9.22 -2.53 8.87
C VAL A 263 -10.34 -3.10 7.99
N LEU A 264 -10.45 -4.43 7.87
CA LEU A 264 -11.53 -5.08 7.12
C LEU A 264 -12.92 -4.81 7.73
N VAL A 265 -13.05 -4.77 9.06
CA VAL A 265 -14.31 -4.40 9.74
C VAL A 265 -14.68 -2.94 9.46
N ILE A 266 -13.70 -2.03 9.52
CA ILE A 266 -13.93 -0.61 9.21
C ILE A 266 -14.35 -0.45 7.74
N LEU A 267 -13.66 -1.13 6.81
CA LEU A 267 -14.01 -1.13 5.39
C LEU A 267 -15.42 -1.69 5.16
N PHE A 268 -15.78 -2.79 5.83
CA PHE A 268 -17.12 -3.34 5.78
C PHE A 268 -18.18 -2.29 6.17
N PHE A 269 -17.94 -1.57 7.27
CA PHE A 269 -18.84 -0.52 7.75
C PHE A 269 -18.99 0.63 6.75
N PHE A 270 -17.90 1.13 6.17
CA PHE A 270 -17.98 2.22 5.19
C PHE A 270 -18.65 1.77 3.88
N VAL A 271 -18.36 0.56 3.40
CA VAL A 271 -19.03 -0.01 2.22
C VAL A 271 -20.53 -0.22 2.49
N PHE A 272 -20.88 -0.61 3.72
CA PHE A 272 -22.27 -0.72 4.18
C PHE A 272 -22.99 0.62 4.16
N LEU A 273 -22.38 1.64 4.75
CA LEU A 273 -22.93 2.99 4.77
C LEU A 273 -23.10 3.55 3.35
N ALA A 274 -22.09 3.38 2.50
CA ALA A 274 -22.11 3.84 1.11
C ALA A 274 -23.20 3.17 0.25
N ARG A 275 -23.63 1.96 0.61
CA ARG A 275 -24.71 1.24 -0.09
C ARG A 275 -26.12 1.69 0.34
N ILE A 276 -26.28 2.08 1.61
CA ILE A 276 -27.58 2.46 2.19
C ILE A 276 -27.94 3.90 1.87
N LEU A 277 -26.94 4.79 1.79
CA LEU A 277 -27.18 6.19 1.50
C LEU A 277 -27.85 6.37 0.12
N PRO A 278 -28.91 7.21 0.04
CA PRO A 278 -29.58 7.45 -1.22
C PRO A 278 -28.61 8.14 -2.20
N PRO A 279 -28.63 7.77 -3.48
CA PRO A 279 -27.84 8.47 -4.49
C PRO A 279 -28.38 9.90 -4.66
N ALA A 280 -27.49 10.84 -4.94
CA ALA A 280 -27.92 12.17 -5.39
C ALA A 280 -28.69 12.04 -6.72
N SER A 281 -29.63 12.96 -6.99
CA SER A 281 -30.51 12.90 -8.18
C SER A 281 -29.75 12.86 -9.52
N PHE A 282 -28.53 13.41 -9.57
CA PHE A 282 -27.65 13.38 -10.75
C PHE A 282 -26.76 12.13 -10.82
N TYR A 283 -26.75 11.27 -9.80
CA TYR A 283 -25.86 10.11 -9.74
C TYR A 283 -26.48 8.88 -10.44
N GLN A 284 -26.18 8.74 -11.73
CA GLN A 284 -26.76 7.71 -12.60
C GLN A 284 -26.16 6.30 -12.41
N ASN A 285 -24.98 6.18 -11.78
CA ASN A 285 -24.24 4.91 -11.68
C ASN A 285 -24.56 4.10 -10.40
N ASN A 286 -25.64 4.43 -9.70
CA ASN A 286 -25.94 3.84 -8.40
C ASN A 286 -26.11 2.32 -8.43
N GLU A 287 -26.70 1.77 -9.49
CA GLU A 287 -26.87 0.32 -9.60
C GLU A 287 -25.54 -0.42 -9.76
N ALA A 288 -24.68 0.05 -10.67
CA ALA A 288 -23.34 -0.52 -10.85
C ALA A 288 -22.50 -0.39 -9.57
N TYR A 289 -22.60 0.75 -8.88
CA TYR A 289 -21.95 0.96 -7.59
C TYR A 289 -22.45 -0.04 -6.53
N ARG A 290 -23.78 -0.17 -6.36
CA ARG A 290 -24.38 -1.14 -5.42
C ARG A 290 -24.02 -2.58 -5.74
N LEU A 291 -23.84 -2.93 -7.02
CA LEU A 291 -23.46 -4.27 -7.47
C LEU A 291 -21.99 -4.57 -7.15
N VAL A 292 -21.07 -3.68 -7.51
CA VAL A 292 -19.62 -3.85 -7.24
C VAL A 292 -19.35 -3.88 -5.74
N PHE A 293 -19.83 -2.86 -5.02
CA PHE A 293 -19.61 -2.76 -3.57
C PHE A 293 -20.44 -3.75 -2.76
N GLY A 294 -21.60 -4.19 -3.28
CA GLY A 294 -22.38 -5.28 -2.71
C GLY A 294 -21.62 -6.62 -2.76
N ASN A 295 -20.98 -6.93 -3.88
CA ASN A 295 -20.12 -8.11 -4.00
C ASN A 295 -18.90 -8.00 -3.07
N SER A 296 -18.24 -6.82 -3.02
CA SER A 296 -17.14 -6.59 -2.09
C SER A 296 -17.54 -6.77 -0.63
N MET A 297 -18.74 -6.31 -0.24
CA MET A 297 -19.26 -6.49 1.12
C MET A 297 -19.42 -7.96 1.50
N ARG A 298 -19.93 -8.79 0.57
CA ARG A 298 -20.04 -10.24 0.78
C ARG A 298 -18.69 -10.92 0.90
N VAL A 299 -17.72 -10.51 0.07
CA VAL A 299 -16.34 -11.01 0.14
C VAL A 299 -15.71 -10.64 1.50
N ILE A 300 -15.83 -9.38 1.94
CA ILE A 300 -15.30 -8.94 3.23
C ILE A 300 -15.98 -9.70 4.39
N ALA A 301 -17.30 -9.84 4.38
CA ALA A 301 -18.02 -10.62 5.39
C ALA A 301 -17.58 -12.09 5.42
N GLY A 302 -17.42 -12.69 4.24
CA GLY A 302 -16.91 -14.04 4.08
C GLY A 302 -15.51 -14.19 4.67
N SER A 303 -14.59 -13.27 4.35
CA SER A 303 -13.22 -13.29 4.86
C SER A 303 -13.17 -13.13 6.38
N LEU A 304 -13.93 -12.20 6.94
CA LEU A 304 -13.99 -11.98 8.39
C LEU A 304 -14.53 -13.21 9.12
N THR A 305 -15.61 -13.79 8.60
CA THR A 305 -16.28 -14.94 9.24
C THR A 305 -15.44 -16.21 9.10
N ALA A 306 -14.90 -16.46 7.91
CA ALA A 306 -14.02 -17.59 7.62
C ALA A 306 -12.75 -17.54 8.49
N PHE A 307 -12.14 -16.36 8.59
CA PHE A 307 -10.98 -16.14 9.45
C PHE A 307 -11.31 -16.40 10.93
N ALA A 308 -12.41 -15.87 11.44
CA ALA A 308 -12.80 -16.06 12.84
C ALA A 308 -13.03 -17.55 13.15
N ILE A 309 -13.82 -18.24 12.33
CA ILE A 309 -14.14 -19.66 12.53
C ILE A 309 -12.89 -20.53 12.37
N SER A 310 -12.04 -20.26 11.38
CA SER A 310 -10.82 -21.03 11.15
C SER A 310 -9.79 -20.87 12.27
N GLU A 311 -9.61 -19.66 12.83
CA GLU A 311 -8.75 -19.45 14.02
C GLU A 311 -9.25 -20.23 15.24
N PHE A 312 -10.56 -20.18 15.55
CA PHE A 312 -11.11 -20.97 16.65
C PHE A 312 -10.95 -22.47 16.43
N THR A 313 -11.17 -22.91 15.19
CA THR A 313 -11.07 -24.33 14.84
C THR A 313 -9.63 -24.82 14.85
N ASP A 314 -8.67 -24.04 14.35
CA ASP A 314 -7.25 -24.36 14.41
C ASP A 314 -6.80 -24.55 15.87
N VAL A 315 -7.15 -23.62 16.75
CA VAL A 315 -6.83 -23.71 18.19
C VAL A 315 -7.49 -24.94 18.84
N TYR A 316 -8.75 -25.21 18.54
CA TYR A 316 -9.47 -26.37 19.08
C TYR A 316 -8.85 -27.69 18.61
N ILE A 317 -8.63 -27.85 17.31
CA ILE A 317 -8.05 -29.05 16.71
C ILE A 317 -6.62 -29.24 17.21
N PHE A 318 -5.82 -28.18 17.24
CA PHE A 318 -4.47 -28.23 17.79
C PHE A 318 -4.48 -28.71 19.24
N ASN A 319 -5.39 -28.24 20.10
CA ASN A 319 -5.47 -28.70 21.48
C ASN A 319 -6.01 -30.12 21.60
N LYS A 320 -6.97 -30.53 20.77
CA LYS A 320 -7.53 -31.89 20.76
C LYS A 320 -6.50 -32.92 20.33
N ILE A 321 -5.73 -32.65 19.26
CA ILE A 321 -4.62 -33.53 18.85
C ILE A 321 -3.52 -33.54 19.93
N ARG A 322 -3.33 -32.44 20.68
CA ARG A 322 -2.37 -32.39 21.80
C ARG A 322 -2.77 -33.33 22.93
N GLN A 323 -4.07 -33.41 23.22
CA GLN A 323 -4.61 -34.30 24.24
C GLN A 323 -4.51 -35.77 23.81
N MET A 324 -4.70 -36.07 22.51
CA MET A 324 -4.63 -37.44 21.99
C MET A 324 -3.20 -37.97 21.86
N TRP A 325 -2.23 -37.16 21.39
CA TRP A 325 -0.87 -37.63 21.04
C TRP A 325 0.24 -37.09 21.95
N GLY A 326 -0.11 -36.35 22.99
CA GLY A 326 0.85 -35.78 23.94
C GLY A 326 1.82 -34.78 23.30
N LYS A 327 3.07 -34.73 23.79
CA LYS A 327 4.12 -33.82 23.28
C LYS A 327 4.82 -34.33 22.00
N ARG A 328 4.52 -35.55 21.52
CA ARG A 328 5.20 -36.13 20.34
C ARG A 328 4.62 -35.56 19.03
N PHE A 329 5.48 -35.37 18.03
CA PHE A 329 5.18 -34.89 16.66
C PHE A 329 4.52 -33.49 16.53
N LEU A 330 5.22 -32.45 17.02
CA LEU A 330 4.79 -31.04 16.90
C LEU A 330 4.49 -30.61 15.45
N TRP A 331 5.31 -31.05 14.50
CA TRP A 331 5.16 -30.70 13.08
C TRP A 331 3.88 -31.30 12.47
N LEU A 332 3.59 -32.58 12.74
CA LEU A 332 2.41 -33.25 12.21
C LEU A 332 1.12 -32.62 12.74
N ARG A 333 1.11 -32.26 14.04
CA ARG A 333 0.01 -31.52 14.69
C ARG A 333 -0.27 -30.17 14.05
N SER A 334 0.79 -29.38 13.81
CA SER A 334 0.66 -28.03 13.27
C SER A 334 0.19 -28.03 11.82
N ASN A 335 0.69 -28.97 11.00
CA ASN A 335 0.27 -29.06 9.60
C ASN A 335 -1.15 -29.60 9.47
N LEU A 336 -1.53 -30.60 10.28
CA LEU A 336 -2.88 -31.14 10.25
C LEU A 336 -3.92 -30.12 10.71
N SER A 337 -3.63 -29.33 11.76
CA SER A 337 -4.53 -28.26 12.19
C SER A 337 -4.63 -27.16 11.13
N ASN A 338 -3.51 -26.76 10.52
CA ASN A 338 -3.48 -25.78 9.43
C ASN A 338 -4.27 -26.24 8.20
N PHE A 339 -4.15 -27.50 7.77
CA PHE A 339 -4.87 -28.00 6.59
C PHE A 339 -6.38 -28.04 6.83
N VAL A 340 -6.82 -28.49 8.01
CA VAL A 340 -8.24 -28.49 8.36
C VAL A 340 -8.76 -27.06 8.55
N GLY A 341 -7.98 -26.19 9.18
CA GLY A 341 -8.30 -24.77 9.33
C GLY A 341 -8.44 -24.07 7.98
N GLN A 342 -7.53 -24.30 7.03
CA GLN A 342 -7.59 -23.76 5.68
C GLN A 342 -8.78 -24.30 4.88
N PHE A 343 -9.15 -25.56 5.08
CA PHE A 343 -10.34 -26.14 4.45
C PHE A 343 -11.61 -25.43 4.95
N ILE A 344 -11.75 -25.28 6.27
CA ILE A 344 -12.90 -24.60 6.88
C ILE A 344 -12.95 -23.12 6.49
N ASP A 345 -11.81 -22.43 6.50
CA ASP A 345 -11.68 -21.06 6.00
C ASP A 345 -12.22 -20.96 4.56
N THR A 346 -11.71 -21.82 3.68
CA THR A 346 -12.07 -21.81 2.25
C THR A 346 -13.54 -22.15 2.04
N ALA A 347 -14.07 -23.12 2.77
CA ALA A 347 -15.48 -23.50 2.69
C ALA A 347 -16.39 -22.35 3.16
N VAL A 348 -16.17 -21.84 4.37
CA VAL A 348 -16.96 -20.74 4.94
C VAL A 348 -16.87 -19.49 4.05
N PHE A 349 -15.68 -19.15 3.58
CA PHE A 349 -15.47 -18.02 2.67
C PHE A 349 -16.25 -18.18 1.37
N ILE A 350 -16.10 -19.32 0.67
CA ILE A 350 -16.75 -19.54 -0.63
C ILE A 350 -18.27 -19.52 -0.48
N PHE A 351 -18.81 -20.14 0.57
CA PHE A 351 -20.26 -20.13 0.82
C PHE A 351 -20.77 -18.70 1.09
N ILE A 352 -20.14 -17.92 1.95
CA ILE A 352 -20.63 -16.56 2.24
C ILE A 352 -20.44 -15.63 1.04
N ALA A 353 -19.27 -15.67 0.41
CA ALA A 353 -18.91 -14.78 -0.68
C ALA A 353 -19.72 -15.06 -1.96
N PHE A 354 -19.95 -16.35 -2.30
CA PHE A 354 -20.45 -16.72 -3.64
C PHE A 354 -21.75 -17.51 -3.66
N TYR A 355 -22.21 -18.14 -2.57
CA TYR A 355 -23.45 -18.92 -2.60
C TYR A 355 -24.65 -18.04 -2.97
N MET A 356 -25.45 -18.46 -3.97
CA MET A 356 -26.58 -17.67 -4.49
C MET A 356 -26.19 -16.25 -4.99
N ALA A 357 -24.91 -15.98 -5.27
CA ALA A 357 -24.48 -14.70 -5.85
C ALA A 357 -24.87 -14.54 -7.33
N SER A 358 -25.03 -15.65 -8.03
CA SER A 358 -25.49 -15.70 -9.42
C SER A 358 -26.33 -16.94 -9.65
N PRO A 359 -27.12 -17.00 -10.73
CA PRO A 359 -27.86 -18.22 -11.11
C PRO A 359 -26.97 -19.46 -11.27
N THR A 360 -25.68 -19.25 -11.56
CA THR A 360 -24.70 -20.33 -11.70
C THR A 360 -24.08 -20.78 -10.38
N SER A 361 -24.27 -20.02 -9.29
CA SER A 361 -23.62 -20.25 -7.99
C SER A 361 -24.40 -21.21 -7.08
N THR A 362 -24.70 -22.40 -7.60
CA THR A 362 -25.45 -23.47 -6.91
C THR A 362 -24.60 -24.15 -5.83
N PHE A 363 -25.25 -24.81 -4.86
CA PHE A 363 -24.60 -25.61 -3.82
C PHE A 363 -23.55 -26.60 -4.37
N ALA A 364 -23.90 -27.33 -5.44
CA ALA A 364 -22.98 -28.26 -6.11
C ALA A 364 -21.73 -27.56 -6.66
N ARG A 365 -21.88 -26.32 -7.18
CA ARG A 365 -20.76 -25.54 -7.71
C ARG A 365 -19.87 -25.00 -6.60
N MET A 366 -20.40 -24.68 -5.42
CA MET A 366 -19.58 -24.29 -4.27
C MET A 366 -18.64 -25.42 -3.86
N TRP A 367 -19.16 -26.65 -3.75
CA TRP A 367 -18.35 -27.83 -3.46
C TRP A 367 -17.31 -28.14 -4.54
N ALA A 368 -17.69 -27.98 -5.82
CA ALA A 368 -16.76 -28.11 -6.93
C ALA A 368 -15.63 -27.07 -6.92
N LEU A 369 -15.83 -25.90 -6.29
CA LEU A 369 -14.80 -24.86 -6.13
C LEU A 369 -13.95 -25.06 -4.87
N ILE A 370 -14.52 -25.54 -3.76
CA ILE A 370 -13.82 -25.64 -2.47
C ILE A 370 -12.60 -26.55 -2.56
N ILE A 371 -12.75 -27.76 -3.13
CA ILE A 371 -11.67 -28.75 -3.16
C ILE A 371 -10.49 -28.24 -4.00
N PRO A 372 -10.67 -27.78 -5.26
CA PRO A 372 -9.55 -27.26 -6.04
C PRO A 372 -8.91 -26.01 -5.43
N TYR A 373 -9.71 -25.12 -4.83
CA TYR A 373 -9.20 -23.90 -4.21
C TYR A 373 -8.37 -24.20 -2.96
N TRP A 374 -8.81 -25.16 -2.16
CA TRP A 374 -8.07 -25.64 -0.98
C TRP A 374 -6.76 -26.34 -1.38
N LEU A 375 -6.80 -27.22 -2.39
CA LEU A 375 -5.58 -27.86 -2.92
C LEU A 375 -4.58 -26.84 -3.47
N LEU A 376 -5.07 -25.80 -4.16
CA LEU A 376 -4.24 -24.72 -4.67
C LEU A 376 -3.58 -23.91 -3.54
N LYS A 377 -4.30 -23.64 -2.43
CA LYS A 377 -3.72 -23.02 -1.23
C LYS A 377 -2.63 -23.89 -0.61
N ILE A 378 -2.86 -25.21 -0.49
CA ILE A 378 -1.85 -26.14 0.02
C ILE A 378 -0.60 -26.11 -0.87
N PHE A 379 -0.79 -26.17 -2.19
CA PHE A 379 0.32 -26.11 -3.14
C PHE A 379 1.15 -24.83 -2.97
N PHE A 380 0.50 -23.66 -2.86
CA PHE A 380 1.21 -22.41 -2.60
C PHE A 380 1.97 -22.41 -1.26
N SER A 381 1.36 -22.97 -0.21
CA SER A 381 2.02 -23.07 1.10
C SER A 381 3.27 -23.96 1.10
N VAL A 382 3.27 -25.02 0.30
CA VAL A 382 4.47 -25.84 0.10
C VAL A 382 5.50 -25.11 -0.78
N ALA A 383 5.05 -24.48 -1.86
CA ALA A 383 5.91 -23.78 -2.81
C ALA A 383 6.61 -22.55 -2.19
N GLU A 384 6.00 -21.91 -1.20
CA GLU A 384 6.53 -20.70 -0.56
C GLU A 384 7.57 -20.99 0.53
N THR A 385 7.58 -22.21 1.07
CA THR A 385 8.46 -22.62 2.18
C THR A 385 9.95 -22.28 1.92
N PRO A 386 10.55 -22.55 0.74
CA PRO A 386 11.93 -22.15 0.43
C PRO A 386 12.17 -20.63 0.48
N LEU A 387 11.19 -19.82 0.04
CA LEU A 387 11.27 -18.36 0.04
C LEU A 387 11.24 -17.81 1.47
N THR A 388 10.43 -18.40 2.33
CA THR A 388 10.39 -18.07 3.76
C THR A 388 11.74 -18.29 4.43
N TYR A 389 12.40 -19.44 4.19
CA TYR A 389 13.74 -19.70 4.74
C TYR A 389 14.79 -18.67 4.27
N LEU A 390 14.75 -18.28 2.99
CA LEU A 390 15.63 -17.24 2.45
C LEU A 390 15.38 -15.87 3.10
N GLY A 391 14.11 -15.48 3.26
CA GLY A 391 13.71 -14.23 3.89
C GLY A 391 14.10 -14.15 5.38
N VAL A 392 13.90 -15.24 6.12
CA VAL A 392 14.33 -15.35 7.52
C VAL A 392 15.85 -15.22 7.63
N ARG A 393 16.62 -15.93 6.81
CA ARG A 393 18.09 -15.83 6.79
C ARG A 393 18.58 -14.42 6.49
N TRP A 394 17.86 -13.67 5.66
CA TRP A 394 18.21 -12.29 5.29
C TRP A 394 17.95 -11.26 6.41
N LEU A 395 16.97 -11.53 7.27
CA LEU A 395 16.53 -10.64 8.36
C LEU A 395 17.11 -11.01 9.73
N ARG A 396 17.46 -12.28 9.95
CA ARG A 396 18.10 -12.76 11.18
C ARG A 396 19.47 -12.06 11.32
N GLY A 397 19.60 -11.21 12.34
CA GLY A 397 20.78 -10.38 12.60
C GLY A 397 20.65 -8.89 12.24
N LYS A 398 19.53 -8.45 11.65
CA LYS A 398 19.24 -7.01 11.36
C LYS A 398 18.10 -6.42 12.19
N VAL A 399 17.42 -7.26 12.97
CA VAL A 399 16.29 -6.88 13.83
C VAL A 399 16.69 -7.16 15.27
N ASP A 400 16.70 -6.12 16.08
CA ASP A 400 17.00 -6.20 17.52
C ASP A 400 15.77 -6.81 18.22
N VAL A 401 15.93 -8.05 18.70
CA VAL A 401 14.84 -8.80 19.34
C VAL A 401 14.93 -8.53 20.85
N ASP A 402 13.87 -7.98 21.44
CA ASP A 402 13.77 -7.71 22.89
C ASP A 402 14.33 -8.89 23.72
N PRO A 403 15.44 -8.72 24.47
CA PRO A 403 16.13 -9.81 25.18
C PRO A 403 15.32 -10.44 26.33
N VAL A 404 14.20 -9.81 26.73
CA VAL A 404 13.40 -10.20 27.90
C VAL A 404 12.77 -11.59 27.75
N ARG A 405 12.59 -12.12 26.53
CA ARG A 405 11.98 -13.45 26.32
C ARG A 405 12.93 -14.64 26.23
N GLN A 406 14.21 -14.43 25.91
CA GLN A 406 15.17 -15.56 25.90
C GLN A 406 15.39 -16.11 27.33
N ASN A 407 15.39 -15.24 28.34
CA ASN A 407 15.52 -15.66 29.74
C ASN A 407 14.29 -16.38 30.31
N GLN A 408 13.11 -16.29 29.66
CA GLN A 408 11.92 -17.04 30.12
C GLN A 408 11.82 -18.44 29.50
N LEU A 409 12.36 -18.64 28.29
CA LEU A 409 12.43 -19.96 27.65
C LEU A 409 13.59 -20.81 28.19
N GLY A 410 14.71 -20.19 28.61
CA GLY A 410 15.82 -20.89 29.28
C GLY A 410 15.52 -21.26 30.75
N ASN A 411 14.82 -20.42 31.50
CA ASN A 411 14.53 -20.69 32.92
C ASN A 411 13.36 -21.68 33.16
N GLN A 412 12.57 -22.02 32.14
CA GLN A 412 11.52 -23.04 32.27
C GLN A 412 12.02 -24.47 32.02
N SER A 413 13.21 -24.66 31.43
CA SER A 413 13.81 -25.99 31.27
C SER A 413 14.58 -26.46 32.52
N ASP A 414 15.06 -25.54 33.37
CA ASP A 414 15.88 -25.90 34.55
C ASP A 414 15.09 -26.04 35.86
N LYS A 415 13.86 -25.51 35.95
CA LYS A 415 13.09 -25.54 37.21
C LYS A 415 12.15 -26.73 37.39
N SER A 416 12.10 -27.69 36.46
CA SER A 416 11.23 -28.88 36.59
C SER A 416 11.92 -30.13 37.12
N ASN A 417 13.19 -30.07 37.54
CA ASN A 417 13.97 -31.24 37.98
C ASN A 417 14.40 -31.26 39.46
N THR A 418 13.99 -30.30 40.29
CA THR A 418 14.37 -30.29 41.72
C THR A 418 13.28 -29.71 42.60
N SER A 419 12.34 -30.56 43.06
CA SER A 419 11.75 -30.57 44.42
C SER A 419 10.35 -31.19 44.39
N PHE A 420 10.24 -32.47 44.77
CA PHE A 420 9.14 -33.05 45.55
C PHE A 420 9.62 -34.45 45.99
N SER A 421 10.45 -34.44 47.02
CA SER A 421 10.59 -35.51 48.01
C SER A 421 9.72 -35.14 49.20
#